data_AF-A0AAV1I3K2-F1
#
_entry.id   AF-A0AAV1I3K2-F1
#
_cell.length_a   1.000
_cell.length_b   1.000
_cell.length_c   1.000
_cell.angle_alpha   90.00
_cell.angle_beta   90.00
_cell.angle_gamma   90.00
#
_symmetry.space_group_name_H-M   'P 1'
#
loop_
_entity.id
_entity.type
_entity.pdbx_description
1 polymer ?
#
loop_
_entity_poly.entity_id
_entity_poly.type
_entity_poly.pdbx_seq_one_letter_code
_entity_poly.pdbx_strand_id
1 'polypeptide(L)'
;MSRGLKGLAESASRAFISTRNATGLQQQRLAGDLPVKPNKYVESWGTKREHIEETYKWDGETWRTIGIYVFAVPVLIYTIIKSEYHKSDRKYGRKERDFL
;
A
#
# COMPACT_ATOMS: atom_id res chain seq x y z
N MET A 1 9.28 -64.91 -13.15
CA MET A 1 9.63 -63.68 -13.89
C MET A 1 8.63 -62.55 -13.64
N SER A 2 8.38 -62.12 -12.38
CA SER A 2 7.27 -61.18 -12.05
C SER A 2 7.70 -59.83 -11.45
N ARG A 3 9.00 -59.64 -11.17
CA ARG A 3 9.50 -58.41 -10.51
C ARG A 3 9.65 -57.20 -11.44
N GLY A 4 9.81 -57.40 -12.76
CA GLY A 4 10.02 -56.31 -13.72
C GLY A 4 8.78 -55.46 -14.02
N LEU A 5 7.60 -56.08 -14.06
CA LEU A 5 6.34 -55.40 -14.42
C LEU A 5 5.83 -54.48 -13.30
N LYS A 6 6.10 -54.81 -12.03
CA LYS A 6 5.70 -53.98 -10.88
C LYS A 6 6.50 -52.68 -10.80
N GLY A 7 7.82 -52.74 -11.09
CA GLY A 7 8.67 -51.55 -11.11
C GLY A 7 8.35 -50.57 -12.22
N LEU A 8 7.85 -51.07 -13.36
CA LEU A 8 7.48 -50.24 -14.52
C LEU A 8 6.13 -49.54 -14.32
N ALA A 9 5.19 -50.17 -13.61
CA ALA A 9 3.93 -49.53 -13.21
C ALA A 9 4.15 -48.46 -12.12
N GLU A 10 5.09 -48.69 -11.21
CA GLU A 10 5.44 -47.72 -10.16
C GLU A 10 6.23 -46.52 -10.73
N SER A 11 7.11 -46.73 -11.72
CA SER A 11 7.79 -45.63 -12.40
C SER A 11 6.86 -44.81 -13.29
N ALA A 12 5.93 -45.47 -14.00
CA ALA A 12 4.92 -44.80 -14.83
C ALA A 12 3.94 -43.96 -13.99
N SER A 13 3.50 -44.47 -12.83
CA SER A 13 2.62 -43.71 -11.93
C SER A 13 3.33 -42.50 -11.29
N ARG A 14 4.62 -42.62 -10.94
CA ARG A 14 5.43 -41.48 -10.47
C ARG A 14 5.66 -40.42 -11.57
N ALA A 15 5.90 -40.83 -12.81
CA ALA A 15 6.06 -39.91 -13.94
C ALA A 15 4.75 -39.16 -14.27
N PHE A 16 3.60 -39.83 -14.12
CA PHE A 16 2.28 -39.25 -14.35
C PHE A 16 1.86 -38.24 -13.27
N ILE A 17 2.24 -38.47 -12.01
CA ILE A 17 2.00 -37.52 -10.91
C ILE A 17 2.90 -36.28 -11.05
N SER A 18 4.15 -36.45 -11.52
CA SER A 18 5.09 -35.35 -11.70
C SER A 18 4.70 -34.37 -12.82
N THR A 19 3.94 -34.81 -13.82
CA THR A 19 3.53 -33.98 -14.97
C THR A 19 2.27 -33.16 -14.69
N ARG A 20 1.41 -33.58 -13.75
CA ARG A 20 0.19 -32.84 -13.37
C ARG A 20 0.48 -31.54 -12.61
N ASN A 21 1.61 -31.47 -11.91
CA ASN A 21 2.00 -30.27 -11.16
C ASN A 21 2.76 -29.24 -12.02
N ALA A 22 3.24 -29.62 -13.20
CA ALA A 22 4.03 -28.74 -14.08
C ALA A 22 3.18 -27.86 -15.00
N THR A 23 1.91 -28.21 -15.21
CA THR A 23 0.98 -27.51 -16.14
C THR A 23 0.11 -26.44 -15.46
N GLY A 24 0.17 -26.31 -14.13
CA GLY A 24 -0.66 -25.39 -13.35
C GLY A 24 -0.08 -23.98 -13.13
N LEU A 25 1.11 -23.66 -13.65
CA LEU A 25 1.79 -22.37 -13.42
C LEU A 25 2.24 -21.68 -14.70
N GLN A 26 1.58 -21.91 -15.84
CA GLN A 26 1.81 -21.07 -17.00
C GLN A 26 0.99 -19.79 -16.85
N GLN A 27 1.54 -18.86 -16.06
CA GLN A 27 0.99 -17.53 -15.84
C GLN A 27 0.77 -16.85 -17.21
N GLN A 28 -0.49 -16.55 -17.52
CA GLN A 28 -0.89 -15.98 -18.79
C GLN A 28 -0.38 -14.54 -18.87
N ARG A 29 0.74 -14.37 -19.58
CA ARG A 29 1.47 -13.10 -19.68
C ARG A 29 0.74 -12.13 -20.61
N LEU A 30 0.02 -11.15 -20.08
CA LEU A 30 -0.56 -10.05 -20.85
C LEU A 30 0.49 -8.94 -21.05
N ALA A 31 0.32 -8.11 -22.09
CA ALA A 31 1.27 -7.05 -22.44
C ALA A 31 1.56 -6.13 -21.24
N GLY A 32 2.81 -6.17 -20.75
CA GLY A 32 3.23 -5.57 -19.47
C GLY A 32 3.89 -6.58 -18.50
N ASP A 33 3.80 -7.88 -18.79
CA ASP A 33 4.41 -8.95 -18.00
C ASP A 33 5.92 -9.09 -18.27
N LEU A 34 6.66 -8.03 -17.91
CA LEU A 34 8.11 -8.08 -17.72
C LEU A 34 8.42 -9.20 -16.72
N PRO A 35 9.50 -9.97 -16.89
CA PRO A 35 9.85 -11.08 -15.99
C PRO A 35 10.27 -10.55 -14.61
N VAL A 36 9.30 -10.11 -13.82
CA VAL A 36 9.47 -9.66 -12.44
C VAL A 36 9.15 -10.84 -11.54
N LYS A 37 10.08 -11.19 -10.67
CA LYS A 37 9.87 -12.23 -9.66
C LYS A 37 8.96 -11.66 -8.58
N PRO A 38 7.72 -12.16 -8.39
CA PRO A 38 6.83 -11.63 -7.37
C PRO A 38 7.43 -11.89 -5.99
N ASN A 39 7.46 -10.86 -5.16
CA ASN A 39 7.92 -10.97 -3.78
C ASN A 39 6.70 -10.87 -2.86
N LYS A 40 6.34 -11.99 -2.22
CA LYS A 40 5.20 -12.09 -1.30
C LYS A 40 5.15 -10.94 -0.28
N TYR A 41 6.29 -10.52 0.25
CA TYR A 41 6.34 -9.44 1.24
C TYR A 41 5.99 -8.09 0.64
N VAL A 42 6.50 -7.79 -0.57
CA VAL A 42 6.22 -6.54 -1.29
C VAL A 42 4.77 -6.48 -1.72
N GLU A 43 4.25 -7.55 -2.33
CA GLU A 43 2.85 -7.64 -2.74
C GLU A 43 1.92 -7.47 -1.53
N SER A 44 2.14 -8.23 -0.46
CA SER A 44 1.30 -8.15 0.74
C SER A 44 1.36 -6.78 1.43
N TRP A 45 2.50 -6.09 1.35
CA TRP A 45 2.66 -4.75 1.88
C TRP A 45 1.92 -3.72 1.02
N GLY A 46 2.02 -3.82 -0.30
CA GLY A 46 1.28 -3.00 -1.26
C GLY A 46 -0.23 -3.16 -1.06
N THR A 47 -0.72 -4.40 -1.05
CA THR A 47 -2.14 -4.72 -0.85
C THR A 47 -2.68 -4.11 0.45
N LYS A 48 -1.94 -4.19 1.56
CA LYS A 48 -2.36 -3.61 2.85
C LYS A 48 -2.48 -2.08 2.82
N ARG A 49 -1.69 -1.40 1.99
CA ARG A 49 -1.75 0.06 1.85
C ARG A 49 -2.91 0.49 0.95
N GLU A 50 -3.16 -0.29 -0.09
CA GLU A 50 -4.29 -0.07 -1.00
C GLU A 50 -5.63 -0.31 -0.31
N HIS A 51 -5.71 -1.30 0.58
CA HIS A 51 -6.94 -1.66 1.30
C HIS A 51 -6.87 -1.25 2.78
N ILE A 52 -6.34 -0.06 3.05
CA ILE A 52 -6.21 0.43 4.43
C ILE A 52 -7.58 0.63 5.08
N GLU A 53 -8.64 0.88 4.30
CA GLU A 53 -10.00 1.09 4.80
C GLU A 53 -10.56 -0.15 5.53
N GLU A 54 -10.14 -1.35 5.14
CA GLU A 54 -10.61 -2.60 5.76
C GLU A 54 -10.10 -2.77 7.20
N THR A 55 -8.95 -2.16 7.51
CA THR A 55 -8.27 -2.31 8.80
C THR A 55 -8.36 -1.06 9.67
N TYR A 56 -8.80 0.06 9.11
CA TYR A 56 -8.91 1.33 9.79
C TYR A 56 -9.97 1.29 10.91
N LYS A 57 -9.65 1.95 12.03
CA LYS A 57 -10.53 2.02 13.20
C LYS A 57 -10.60 3.45 13.73
N TRP A 58 -11.80 3.86 14.12
CA TRP A 58 -12.01 5.10 14.83
C TRP A 58 -11.67 4.90 16.31
N ASP A 59 -10.46 5.29 16.69
CA ASP A 59 -10.01 5.29 18.07
C ASP A 59 -9.59 6.71 18.51
N GLY A 60 -9.27 6.86 19.80
CA GLY A 60 -8.87 8.14 20.35
C GLY A 60 -7.59 8.69 19.73
N GLU A 61 -6.67 7.81 19.31
CA GLU A 61 -5.42 8.21 18.65
C GLU A 61 -5.65 8.76 17.25
N THR A 62 -6.54 8.13 16.49
CA THR A 62 -6.94 8.57 15.16
C THR A 62 -7.67 9.90 15.22
N TRP A 63 -8.60 10.07 16.16
CA TRP A 63 -9.25 11.36 16.40
C TRP A 63 -8.27 12.45 16.82
N ARG A 64 -7.29 12.13 17.69
CA ARG A 64 -6.21 13.07 18.05
C ARG A 64 -5.40 13.49 16.83
N THR A 65 -5.04 12.53 15.98
CA THR A 65 -4.25 12.77 14.77
C THR A 65 -5.01 13.69 13.81
N ILE A 66 -6.29 13.38 13.56
CA ILE A 66 -7.18 14.23 12.75
C ILE A 66 -7.28 15.63 13.36
N GLY A 67 -7.53 15.74 14.67
CA GLY A 67 -7.60 17.03 15.37
C GLY A 67 -6.36 17.89 15.16
N ILE A 68 -5.18 17.30 15.26
CA ILE A 68 -3.91 18.01 15.07
C ILE A 68 -3.75 18.46 13.61
N TYR A 69 -3.86 17.54 12.65
CA TYR A 69 -3.50 17.83 11.26
C TYR A 69 -4.60 18.57 10.48
N VAL A 70 -5.87 18.33 10.80
CA VAL A 70 -7.00 18.99 10.11
C VAL A 70 -7.33 20.34 10.73
N PHE A 71 -7.13 20.52 12.05
CA PHE A 71 -7.50 21.77 12.73
C PHE A 71 -6.30 22.52 13.28
N ALA A 72 -5.52 21.93 14.19
CA ALA A 72 -4.50 22.66 14.91
C ALA A 72 -3.40 23.23 13.99
N VAL A 73 -2.91 22.41 13.05
CA VAL A 73 -1.86 22.82 12.11
C VAL A 73 -2.34 23.93 11.16
N PRO A 74 -3.48 23.82 10.45
CA PRO A 74 -3.97 24.91 9.60
C PRO A 74 -4.25 26.21 10.35
N VAL A 75 -4.83 26.14 11.55
CA VAL A 75 -5.10 27.33 12.38
C VAL A 75 -3.80 27.99 12.81
N LEU A 76 -2.80 27.22 13.24
CA LEU A 76 -1.50 27.75 13.60
C LEU A 76 -0.81 28.44 12.41
N ILE A 77 -0.80 27.79 11.25
CA ILE A 77 -0.21 28.37 10.03
C ILE A 77 -0.93 29.66 9.66
N TYR A 78 -2.26 29.66 9.69
CA TYR A 78 -3.07 30.84 9.39
C TYR A 78 -2.75 32.01 10.32
N THR A 79 -2.70 31.76 11.63
CA THR A 79 -2.42 32.80 12.63
C THR A 79 -1.01 33.37 12.50
N ILE A 80 0.00 32.53 12.23
CA ILE A 80 1.37 32.99 11.96
C ILE A 80 1.40 33.88 10.72
N ILE A 81 0.79 33.44 9.62
CA ILE A 81 0.75 34.19 8.36
C ILE A 81 0.03 35.54 8.55
N LYS A 82 -1.14 35.54 9.19
CA LYS A 82 -1.92 36.74 9.51
C LYS A 82 -1.07 37.73 10.32
N SER A 83 -0.37 37.24 11.35
CA SER A 83 0.51 38.05 12.19
C SER A 83 1.66 38.70 11.41
N GLU A 84 2.31 37.97 10.49
CA GLU A 84 3.39 38.50 9.66
C GLU A 84 2.87 39.58 8.69
N TYR A 85 1.69 39.41 8.09
CA TYR A 85 1.08 40.44 7.26
C TYR A 85 0.72 41.69 8.06
N HIS A 86 0.14 41.54 9.25
CA HIS A 86 -0.16 42.67 10.13
C HIS A 86 1.10 43.40 10.57
N LYS A 87 2.19 42.67 10.88
CA LYS A 87 3.49 43.26 11.18
C LYS A 87 4.04 44.09 10.02
N SER A 88 3.88 43.60 8.79
CA SER A 88 4.22 44.37 7.58
C SER A 88 3.34 45.61 7.44
N ASP A 89 2.02 45.48 7.57
CA ASP A 89 1.07 46.60 7.44
C ASP A 89 1.38 47.70 8.48
N ARG A 90 1.63 47.34 9.75
CA ARG A 90 2.07 48.26 10.81
C ARG A 90 3.39 48.98 10.46
N LYS A 91 4.37 48.26 9.90
CA LYS A 91 5.66 48.83 9.50
C LYS A 91 5.49 49.92 8.42
N TYR A 92 4.52 49.77 7.54
CA TYR A 92 4.23 50.73 6.46
C TYR A 92 3.09 51.70 6.80
N GLY A 93 2.63 51.75 8.05
CA GLY A 93 1.55 52.64 8.50
C GLY A 93 0.19 52.35 7.86
N ARG A 94 -0.02 51.14 7.33
CA ARG A 94 -1.29 50.70 6.75
C ARG A 94 -2.18 50.11 7.84
N LYS A 95 -3.50 50.25 7.67
CA LYS A 95 -4.48 49.57 8.53
C LYS A 95 -4.36 48.06 8.34
N GLU A 96 -4.39 47.31 9.43
CA GLU A 96 -4.41 45.84 9.40
C GLU A 96 -5.62 45.34 8.61
N ARG A 97 -5.37 44.41 7.70
CA ARG A 97 -6.41 43.79 6.89
C ARG A 97 -7.06 42.65 7.65
N ASP A 98 -8.38 42.55 7.51
CA ASP A 98 -9.10 41.39 7.99
C ASP A 98 -9.00 40.28 6.95
N PHE A 99 -7.99 39.45 7.12
CA PHE A 99 -7.99 38.11 6.55
C PHE A 99 -8.96 37.32 7.42
N LEU A 100 -9.97 36.67 6.82
CA LEU A 100 -10.99 35.76 7.40
C LEU A 100 -11.15 35.68 8.93
#